data_AF-A0A7C4FLG2-F1
#
_entry.id   AF-A0A7C4FLG2-F1
#
_cell.length_a   1.000
_cell.length_b   1.000
_cell.length_c   1.000
_cell.angle_alpha   90.00
_cell.angle_beta   90.00
_cell.angle_gamma   90.00
#
_symmetry.space_group_name_H-M   'P 1'
#
loop_
_entity.id
_entity.type
_entity.pdbx_description
1 polymer ?
#
loop_
_entity_poly.entity_id
_entity_poly.type
_entity_poly.pdbx_seq_one_letter_code
_entity_poly.pdbx_strand_id
1 'polypeptide(L)'
;MNRSFPKVSFGEDEQTAYGDCWTGAKVVFAGHSGIDASTGAGRSRGSDWGPYEHMHPSVWKDGHNTSEAYRRCCTSVGWIAQALALRLMKAERYWGHDAFFDYADRWMYEDDAQYVKVIKEKTGRDHSPDWARQGQCWDEFVNEMWKKYRPTLPAPTDGWKKEHDDTYYKTAIEKMK
;
A
#
# COMPACT_ATOMS: atom_id res chain seq x y z
N MET A 1 4.08 34.42 2.94
CA MET A 1 5.27 33.67 3.42
C MET A 1 5.07 32.20 3.04
N ASN A 2 5.90 31.63 2.17
CA ASN A 2 5.92 30.19 1.95
C ASN A 2 6.93 29.57 2.92
N ARG A 3 6.43 28.91 3.96
CA ARG A 3 7.24 28.08 4.85
C ARG A 3 7.26 26.67 4.25
N SER A 4 8.45 26.12 4.00
CA SER A 4 8.61 24.75 3.52
C SER A 4 8.91 23.79 4.69
N PHE A 5 8.41 22.57 4.57
CA PHE A 5 8.65 21.49 5.54
C PHE A 5 9.29 20.30 4.81
N PRO A 6 10.59 20.39 4.44
CA PRO A 6 11.23 19.40 3.57
C PRO A 6 11.39 18.01 4.19
N LYS A 7 11.05 17.86 5.48
CA LYS A 7 11.06 16.59 6.22
C LYS A 7 9.66 16.08 6.55
N VAL A 8 8.61 16.72 6.03
CA VAL A 8 7.24 16.21 6.20
C VAL A 8 7.11 14.91 5.41
N SER A 9 6.50 13.91 6.04
CA SER A 9 6.07 12.67 5.40
C SER A 9 4.56 12.56 5.55
N PHE A 10 3.92 11.98 4.54
CA PHE A 10 2.51 11.62 4.57
C PHE A 10 2.35 10.12 4.84
N GLY A 11 1.12 9.68 5.12
CA GLY A 11 0.84 8.27 5.37
C GLY A 11 1.24 7.40 4.19
N GLU A 12 0.99 7.88 2.97
CA GLU A 12 1.35 7.25 1.70
C GLU A 12 2.86 6.98 1.60
N ASP A 13 3.69 7.92 2.05
CA ASP A 13 5.16 7.83 2.00
C ASP A 13 5.71 6.79 2.96
N GLU A 14 5.04 6.65 4.10
CA GLU A 14 5.49 5.78 5.20
C GLU A 14 4.90 4.37 5.09
N GLN A 15 3.70 4.24 4.53
CA GLN A 15 2.94 2.99 4.49
C GLN A 15 2.98 2.30 3.12
N THR A 16 3.65 2.87 2.11
CA THR A 16 3.94 2.18 0.85
C THR A 16 5.45 2.14 0.61
N ALA A 17 5.95 1.01 0.13
CA ALA A 17 7.36 0.84 -0.20
C ALA A 17 7.53 -0.23 -1.27
N TYR A 18 8.65 -0.21 -2.00
CA TYR A 18 9.07 -1.36 -2.78
C TYR A 18 9.58 -2.47 -1.86
N GLY A 19 9.18 -3.71 -2.15
CA GLY A 19 9.47 -4.87 -1.33
C GLY A 19 8.75 -6.12 -1.81
N ASP A 20 9.29 -7.28 -1.46
CA ASP A 20 8.68 -8.57 -1.75
C ASP A 20 7.41 -8.77 -0.92
N CYS A 21 6.25 -8.75 -1.56
CA CYS A 21 4.98 -9.12 -0.97
C CYS A 21 4.78 -10.63 -1.02
N TRP A 22 4.12 -11.21 -0.02
CA TRP A 22 3.77 -12.63 0.02
C TRP A 22 2.87 -13.07 -1.16
N THR A 23 2.19 -12.13 -1.83
CA THR A 23 1.39 -12.37 -3.03
C THR A 23 2.22 -12.47 -4.31
N GLY A 24 3.50 -12.12 -4.26
CA GLY A 24 4.40 -12.01 -5.41
C GLY A 24 4.52 -10.58 -5.98
N ALA A 25 3.74 -9.62 -5.49
CA ALA A 25 3.92 -8.21 -5.84
C ALA A 25 5.25 -7.66 -5.30
N LYS A 26 5.78 -6.62 -5.97
CA LYS A 26 7.06 -5.97 -5.67
C LYS A 26 6.92 -4.59 -5.02
N VAL A 27 5.70 -4.28 -4.62
CA VAL A 27 5.34 -3.11 -3.81
C VAL A 27 4.43 -3.57 -2.69
N VAL A 28 4.61 -3.03 -1.50
CA VAL A 28 3.97 -3.48 -0.26
C VAL A 28 3.24 -2.34 0.45
N PHE A 29 2.19 -2.71 1.18
CA PHE A 29 1.68 -1.92 2.29
C PHE A 29 2.53 -2.20 3.53
N ALA A 30 3.24 -1.19 4.02
CA ALA A 30 4.21 -1.31 5.11
C ALA A 30 3.58 -1.31 6.51
N GLY A 31 2.28 -1.63 6.62
CA GLY A 31 1.57 -1.74 7.90
C GLY A 31 0.82 -0.50 8.33
N HIS A 32 -0.07 -0.66 9.32
CA HIS A 32 -0.89 0.43 9.88
C HIS A 32 -0.05 1.61 10.35
N SER A 33 1.12 1.35 10.90
CA SER A 33 2.04 2.37 11.37
C SER A 33 3.20 2.63 10.42
N GLY A 34 3.33 1.92 9.29
CA GLY A 34 4.34 2.20 8.27
C GLY A 34 5.79 2.16 8.76
N ILE A 35 6.66 2.82 7.99
CA ILE A 35 8.06 3.06 8.25
C ILE A 35 8.24 4.52 8.67
N ASP A 36 8.99 4.75 9.73
CA ASP A 36 9.29 6.10 10.18
C ASP A 36 10.20 6.82 9.18
N ALA A 37 9.70 7.87 8.52
CA ALA A 37 10.48 8.60 7.53
C ALA A 37 11.75 9.26 8.12
N SER A 38 11.78 9.54 9.43
CA SER A 38 12.92 10.17 10.08
C SER A 38 14.04 9.19 10.46
N THR A 39 13.69 7.92 10.74
CA THR A 39 14.67 6.90 11.18
C THR A 39 14.88 5.77 10.16
N GLY A 40 13.95 5.64 9.21
CA GLY A 40 13.84 4.52 8.29
C GLY A 40 13.56 3.18 8.99
N ALA A 41 13.02 3.18 10.21
CA ALA A 41 12.69 1.97 10.95
C ALA A 41 11.18 1.67 10.86
N GLY A 42 10.80 0.41 10.72
CA GLY A 42 9.39 0.02 10.78
C GLY A 42 8.78 0.30 12.16
N ARG A 43 7.55 0.81 12.20
CA ARG A 43 6.90 1.21 13.46
C ARG A 43 5.91 0.16 13.93
N SER A 44 6.34 -0.75 14.80
CA SER A 44 5.43 -1.72 15.44
C SER A 44 4.47 -1.08 16.46
N ARG A 45 4.88 0.03 17.09
CA ARG A 45 4.19 0.70 18.22
C ARG A 45 3.81 -0.25 19.36
N GLY A 46 4.58 -1.33 19.55
CA GLY A 46 4.30 -2.37 20.55
C GLY A 46 3.06 -3.22 20.25
N SER A 47 2.53 -3.13 19.03
CA SER A 47 1.30 -3.82 18.61
C SER A 47 1.46 -4.54 17.28
N ASP A 48 2.70 -4.78 16.81
CA ASP A 48 2.99 -5.43 15.52
C ASP A 48 2.30 -4.72 14.33
N TRP A 49 2.23 -3.38 14.36
CA TRP A 49 1.60 -2.54 13.31
C TRP A 49 2.55 -2.09 12.19
N GLY A 50 3.78 -2.57 12.21
CA GLY A 50 4.80 -2.22 11.22
C GLY A 50 4.72 -3.06 9.95
N PRO A 51 5.79 -3.02 9.13
CA PRO A 51 5.96 -3.84 7.92
C PRO A 51 5.57 -5.31 8.13
N TYR A 52 4.61 -5.81 7.33
CA TYR A 52 4.12 -7.18 7.48
C TYR A 52 3.89 -7.94 6.17
N GLU A 53 3.65 -7.25 5.05
CA GLU A 53 3.26 -7.91 3.79
C GLU A 53 4.34 -8.80 3.16
N HIS A 54 5.57 -8.78 3.67
CA HIS A 54 6.60 -9.76 3.28
C HIS A 54 6.41 -11.15 3.90
N MET A 55 5.56 -11.24 4.93
CA MET A 55 5.28 -12.48 5.63
C MET A 55 4.01 -13.13 5.08
N HIS A 56 4.05 -14.45 4.89
CA HIS A 56 2.86 -15.24 4.60
C HIS A 56 1.86 -15.17 5.78
N PRO A 57 0.53 -15.14 5.53
CA PRO A 57 -0.49 -15.01 6.58
C PRO A 57 -0.43 -16.03 7.72
N SER A 58 0.23 -17.19 7.51
CA SER A 58 0.43 -18.22 8.54
C SER A 58 1.29 -17.79 9.73
N VAL A 59 2.03 -16.69 9.63
CA VAL A 59 2.84 -16.15 10.74
C VAL A 59 2.36 -14.76 11.19
N TRP A 60 1.20 -14.32 10.71
CA TRP A 60 0.64 -13.04 11.11
C TRP A 60 0.17 -13.08 12.57
N LYS A 61 0.41 -11.97 13.27
CA LYS A 61 -0.06 -11.72 14.62
C LYS A 61 -1.25 -10.77 14.58
N ASP A 62 -1.88 -10.51 15.73
CA ASP A 62 -3.03 -9.61 15.81
C ASP A 62 -2.77 -8.21 15.24
N GLY A 63 -1.56 -7.69 15.39
CA GLY A 63 -1.13 -6.43 14.78
C GLY A 63 -1.12 -6.44 13.26
N HIS A 64 -0.59 -7.51 12.66
CA HIS A 64 -0.55 -7.69 11.21
C HIS A 64 -1.98 -7.86 10.66
N ASN A 65 -2.83 -8.62 11.35
CA ASN A 65 -4.25 -8.74 11.01
C ASN A 65 -4.96 -7.38 11.08
N THR A 66 -4.65 -6.56 12.08
CA THR A 66 -5.19 -5.20 12.20
C THR A 66 -4.70 -4.32 11.05
N SER A 67 -3.43 -4.47 10.63
CA SER A 67 -2.87 -3.74 9.50
C SER A 67 -3.54 -4.11 8.18
N GLU A 68 -3.81 -5.39 7.92
CA GLU A 68 -4.54 -5.84 6.72
C GLU A 68 -5.99 -5.35 6.71
N ALA A 69 -6.66 -5.38 7.87
CA ALA A 69 -8.01 -4.83 7.98
C ALA A 69 -8.03 -3.32 7.69
N TYR A 70 -7.06 -2.57 8.24
CA TYR A 70 -6.91 -1.14 8.00
C TYR A 70 -6.59 -0.80 6.54
N ARG A 71 -5.67 -1.57 5.93
CA ARG A 71 -5.32 -1.49 4.51
C ARG A 71 -6.57 -1.52 3.63
N ARG A 72 -7.52 -2.41 3.95
CA ARG A 72 -8.73 -2.68 3.18
C ARG A 72 -9.89 -1.74 3.50
N CYS A 73 -10.17 -1.49 4.78
CA CYS A 73 -11.35 -0.73 5.19
C CYS A 73 -11.22 0.76 4.94
N CYS A 74 -10.00 1.29 4.94
CA CYS A 74 -9.81 2.68 5.33
C CYS A 74 -8.77 3.37 4.45
N THR A 75 -7.61 2.72 4.23
CA THR A 75 -6.45 3.41 3.66
C THR A 75 -6.39 3.30 2.14
N SER A 76 -6.25 2.08 1.61
CA SER A 76 -6.00 1.89 0.18
C SER A 76 -7.18 2.39 -0.67
N VAL A 77 -8.40 2.16 -0.20
CA VAL A 77 -9.65 2.66 -0.82
C VAL A 77 -9.75 4.18 -0.88
N GLY A 78 -9.08 4.91 0.03
CA GLY A 78 -9.07 6.37 0.08
C GLY A 78 -8.00 7.01 -0.80
N TRP A 79 -6.89 6.31 -1.04
CA TRP A 79 -5.74 6.84 -1.77
C TRP A 79 -5.90 6.90 -3.29
N ILE A 80 -6.81 6.11 -3.86
CA ILE A 80 -6.93 6.00 -5.32
C ILE A 80 -7.33 7.33 -5.97
N ALA A 81 -8.19 8.11 -5.32
CA ALA A 81 -8.55 9.44 -5.80
C ALA A 81 -7.34 10.40 -5.86
N GLN A 82 -6.49 10.36 -4.82
CA GLN A 82 -5.28 11.17 -4.73
C GLN A 82 -4.24 10.74 -5.78
N ALA A 83 -4.00 9.43 -5.91
CA ALA A 83 -3.09 8.89 -6.93
C ALA A 83 -3.55 9.29 -8.33
N LEU A 84 -4.84 9.14 -8.64
CA LEU A 84 -5.40 9.52 -9.95
C LEU A 84 -5.26 11.03 -10.22
N ALA A 85 -5.58 11.88 -9.24
CA ALA A 85 -5.45 13.32 -9.37
C ALA A 85 -3.99 13.73 -9.65
N LEU A 86 -3.03 13.18 -8.90
CA LEU A 86 -1.61 13.43 -9.11
C LEU A 86 -1.15 13.00 -10.51
N ARG A 87 -1.60 11.82 -11.00
CA ARG A 87 -1.31 11.37 -12.36
C ARG A 87 -1.90 12.28 -13.43
N LEU A 88 -3.15 12.73 -13.27
CA LEU A 88 -3.81 13.67 -14.20
C LEU A 88 -3.09 15.01 -14.29
N MET A 89 -2.57 15.49 -13.15
CA MET A 89 -1.79 16.73 -13.07
C MET A 89 -0.33 16.56 -13.53
N LYS A 90 0.12 15.32 -13.81
CA LYS A 90 1.53 14.99 -14.08
C LYS A 90 2.46 15.42 -12.92
N ALA A 91 1.98 15.23 -11.70
CA ALA A 91 2.61 15.71 -10.47
C ALA A 91 3.49 14.67 -9.77
N GLU A 92 3.72 13.49 -10.35
CA GLU A 92 4.39 12.37 -9.71
C GLU A 92 5.81 12.71 -9.27
N ARG A 93 6.55 13.43 -10.12
CA ARG A 93 7.90 13.91 -9.78
C ARG A 93 7.90 14.85 -8.57
N TYR A 94 6.82 15.61 -8.36
CA TYR A 94 6.70 16.52 -7.22
C TYR A 94 6.24 15.80 -5.96
N TRP A 95 5.48 14.71 -6.10
CA TRP A 95 5.17 13.81 -4.99
C TRP A 95 6.43 13.10 -4.51
N GLY A 96 7.25 12.58 -5.44
CA GLY A 96 8.58 12.06 -5.14
C GLY A 96 8.59 10.68 -4.47
N HIS A 97 7.51 9.91 -4.62
CA HIS A 97 7.39 8.55 -4.07
C HIS A 97 6.70 7.61 -5.07
N ASP A 98 7.49 7.00 -5.96
CA ASP A 98 6.97 6.15 -7.05
C ASP A 98 6.23 4.90 -6.54
N ALA A 99 6.68 4.35 -5.40
CA ALA A 99 6.06 3.18 -4.77
C ALA A 99 4.58 3.44 -4.41
N PHE A 100 4.20 4.66 -4.07
CA PHE A 100 2.80 5.01 -3.82
C PHE A 100 1.92 4.78 -5.06
N PHE A 101 2.40 5.21 -6.23
CA PHE A 101 1.61 5.07 -7.46
C PHE A 101 1.54 3.62 -7.92
N ASP A 102 2.65 2.88 -7.84
CA ASP A 102 2.66 1.46 -8.15
C ASP A 102 1.77 0.68 -7.17
N TYR A 103 1.75 1.06 -5.89
CA TYR A 103 0.85 0.49 -4.89
C TYR A 103 -0.63 0.77 -5.22
N ALA A 104 -0.97 1.99 -5.63
CA ALA A 104 -2.34 2.33 -6.04
C ALA A 104 -2.79 1.51 -7.26
N ASP A 105 -1.91 1.33 -8.25
CA ASP A 105 -2.17 0.45 -9.39
C ASP A 105 -2.30 -1.02 -8.94
N ARG A 106 -1.44 -1.50 -8.04
CA ARG A 106 -1.57 -2.85 -7.46
C ARG A 106 -2.94 -3.03 -6.81
N TRP A 107 -3.35 -2.08 -5.96
CA TRP A 107 -4.65 -2.14 -5.29
C TRP A 107 -5.81 -2.26 -6.29
N MET A 108 -5.74 -1.55 -7.42
CA MET A 108 -6.81 -1.56 -8.42
C MET A 108 -6.76 -2.75 -9.40
N TYR A 109 -5.60 -3.38 -9.61
CA TYR A 109 -5.40 -4.39 -10.65
C TYR A 109 -5.01 -5.79 -10.15
N GLU A 110 -4.56 -5.95 -8.91
CA GLU A 110 -4.23 -7.25 -8.33
C GLU A 110 -5.52 -7.99 -7.92
N ASP A 111 -5.78 -9.13 -8.56
CA ASP A 111 -6.87 -10.04 -8.18
C ASP A 111 -6.55 -10.72 -6.84
N ASP A 112 -7.31 -10.36 -5.82
CA ASP A 112 -7.13 -10.86 -4.46
C ASP A 112 -7.96 -12.11 -4.11
N ALA A 113 -8.67 -12.71 -5.07
CA ALA A 113 -9.63 -13.79 -4.82
C ALA A 113 -9.03 -15.02 -4.13
N GLN A 114 -7.78 -15.38 -4.45
CA GLN A 114 -7.07 -16.46 -3.75
C GLN A 114 -6.47 -15.97 -2.43
N TYR A 115 -6.02 -14.72 -2.38
CA TYR A 115 -5.35 -14.17 -1.20
C TYR A 115 -6.30 -14.05 -0.01
N VAL A 116 -7.54 -13.57 -0.22
CA VAL A 116 -8.53 -13.48 0.86
C VAL A 116 -8.93 -14.85 1.41
N LYS A 117 -8.90 -15.91 0.58
CA LYS A 117 -9.11 -17.29 1.04
C LYS A 117 -7.97 -17.77 1.92
N VAL A 118 -6.73 -17.54 1.51
CA VAL A 118 -5.53 -17.89 2.29
C VAL A 118 -5.53 -17.14 3.61
N ILE A 119 -5.84 -15.84 3.63
CA ILE A 119 -5.92 -15.05 4.86
C ILE A 119 -6.98 -15.64 5.79
N LYS A 120 -8.19 -15.93 5.30
CA LYS A 120 -9.26 -16.54 6.10
C LYS A 120 -8.85 -17.90 6.67
N GLU A 121 -8.23 -18.75 5.85
CA GLU A 121 -7.76 -20.08 6.27
C GLU A 121 -6.69 -19.99 7.36
N LYS A 122 -5.72 -19.08 7.22
CA LYS A 122 -4.56 -18.99 8.13
C LYS A 122 -4.78 -18.15 9.37
N THR A 123 -5.66 -17.15 9.31
CA THR A 123 -5.85 -16.16 10.38
C THR A 123 -7.25 -16.16 10.99
N GLY A 124 -8.21 -16.82 10.34
CA GLY A 124 -9.63 -16.74 10.69
C GLY A 124 -10.31 -15.42 10.32
N ARG A 125 -9.60 -14.45 9.74
CA ARG A 125 -10.16 -13.14 9.34
C ARG A 125 -10.75 -13.20 7.94
N ASP A 126 -12.02 -12.82 7.82
CA ASP A 126 -12.74 -12.86 6.55
C ASP A 126 -12.74 -11.51 5.84
N HIS A 127 -12.08 -11.46 4.68
CA HIS A 127 -12.04 -10.30 3.78
C HIS A 127 -12.75 -10.58 2.44
N SER A 128 -13.59 -11.61 2.38
CA SER A 128 -14.41 -11.89 1.20
C SER A 128 -15.56 -10.89 0.93
N PRO A 129 -16.11 -10.13 1.90
CA PRO A 129 -17.13 -9.12 1.60
C PRO A 129 -16.64 -8.06 0.62
N ASP A 130 -17.51 -7.61 -0.29
CA ASP A 130 -17.16 -6.69 -1.38
C ASP A 130 -16.43 -5.42 -0.93
N TRP A 131 -16.87 -4.82 0.18
CA TRP A 131 -16.25 -3.62 0.75
C TRP A 131 -14.80 -3.82 1.24
N ALA A 132 -14.35 -5.06 1.41
CA ALA A 132 -13.00 -5.40 1.86
C ALA A 132 -12.10 -5.87 0.72
N ARG A 133 -12.61 -5.96 -0.52
CA ARG A 133 -11.85 -6.45 -1.68
C ARG A 133 -10.96 -5.38 -2.29
N GLN A 134 -9.89 -5.83 -2.93
CA GLN A 134 -9.10 -5.01 -3.85
C GLN A 134 -9.90 -4.69 -5.12
N GLY A 135 -9.46 -3.69 -5.89
CA GLY A 135 -10.12 -3.29 -7.13
C GLY A 135 -11.25 -2.26 -6.96
N GLN A 136 -11.32 -1.60 -5.81
CA GLN A 136 -12.40 -0.65 -5.49
C GLN A 136 -11.92 0.54 -4.67
N CYS A 137 -12.71 1.61 -4.72
CA CYS A 137 -12.53 2.86 -3.99
C CYS A 137 -13.74 3.11 -3.07
N TRP A 138 -13.58 4.04 -2.13
CA TRP A 138 -14.64 4.38 -1.16
C TRP A 138 -15.96 4.83 -1.82
N ASP A 139 -15.87 5.55 -2.95
CA ASP A 139 -17.02 6.10 -3.65
C ASP A 139 -17.02 5.65 -5.12
N GLU A 140 -18.23 5.34 -5.62
CA GLU A 140 -18.45 4.90 -7.00
C GLU A 140 -17.97 5.93 -8.03
N PHE A 141 -18.06 7.22 -7.70
CA PHE A 141 -17.50 8.28 -8.52
C PHE A 141 -16.00 8.05 -8.77
N VAL A 142 -15.23 7.67 -7.74
CA VAL A 142 -13.78 7.43 -7.88
C VAL A 142 -13.53 6.18 -8.71
N ASN A 143 -14.32 5.12 -8.56
CA ASN A 143 -14.24 3.92 -9.40
C ASN A 143 -14.42 4.29 -10.89
N GLU A 144 -15.46 5.07 -11.21
CA GLU A 144 -15.76 5.48 -12.57
C GLU A 144 -14.71 6.45 -13.13
N MET A 145 -14.19 7.36 -12.31
CA MET A 145 -13.08 8.24 -12.69
C MET A 145 -11.81 7.43 -12.97
N TRP A 146 -11.46 6.46 -12.13
CA TRP A 146 -10.30 5.59 -12.34
C TRP A 146 -10.44 4.81 -13.64
N LYS A 147 -11.56 4.11 -13.82
CA LYS A 147 -11.86 3.33 -15.02
C LYS A 147 -11.81 4.16 -16.29
N LYS A 148 -12.30 5.40 -16.25
CA LYS A 148 -12.33 6.31 -17.40
C LYS A 148 -10.97 6.89 -17.73
N TYR A 149 -10.21 7.35 -16.73
CA TYR A 149 -9.03 8.18 -16.95
C TYR A 149 -7.71 7.44 -16.79
N ARG A 150 -7.60 6.45 -15.89
CA ARG A 150 -6.35 5.73 -15.66
C ARG A 150 -5.76 5.11 -16.95
N PRO A 151 -6.57 4.49 -17.84
CA PRO A 151 -6.06 3.92 -19.09
C PRO A 151 -5.58 4.96 -20.13
N THR A 152 -5.96 6.23 -19.98
CA THR A 152 -5.56 7.31 -20.90
C THR A 152 -4.19 7.89 -20.56
N LEU A 153 -3.66 7.57 -19.38
CA LEU A 153 -2.39 8.08 -18.88
C LEU A 153 -1.23 7.19 -19.38
N PRO A 154 -0.10 7.78 -19.78
CA PRO A 154 1.02 7.04 -20.37
C PRO A 154 1.78 6.16 -19.36
N ALA A 155 1.63 6.41 -18.06
CA ALA A 155 2.30 5.64 -17.02
C ALA A 155 1.79 4.18 -16.99
N PRO A 156 2.69 3.19 -16.90
CA PRO A 156 2.31 1.78 -16.86
C PRO A 156 1.47 1.47 -15.63
N THR A 157 0.57 0.48 -15.72
CA THR A 157 -0.32 0.03 -14.63
C THR A 157 0.19 -1.25 -13.94
N ASP A 158 1.36 -1.73 -14.33
CA ASP A 158 1.95 -3.00 -13.90
C ASP A 158 3.32 -2.85 -13.24
N GLY A 159 3.71 -1.61 -12.89
CA GLY A 159 5.00 -1.32 -12.24
C GLY A 159 5.20 -2.11 -10.95
N TRP A 160 4.12 -2.39 -10.22
CA TRP A 160 4.10 -3.22 -9.02
C TRP A 160 4.51 -4.68 -9.23
N LYS A 161 4.60 -5.17 -10.47
CA LYS A 161 5.08 -6.54 -10.78
C LYS A 161 6.58 -6.59 -11.05
N LYS A 162 7.23 -5.44 -11.24
CA LYS A 162 8.63 -5.33 -11.67
C LYS A 162 9.55 -5.32 -10.45
N GLU A 163 10.75 -5.84 -10.60
CA GLU A 163 11.77 -5.70 -9.55
C GLU A 163 12.15 -4.23 -9.38
N HIS A 164 12.30 -3.81 -8.13
CA HIS A 164 12.72 -2.47 -7.72
C HIS A 164 13.78 -2.59 -6.63
N ASP A 165 14.48 -1.50 -6.32
CA ASP A 165 15.33 -1.45 -5.13
C ASP A 165 14.46 -1.48 -3.87
N ASP A 166 14.50 -2.61 -3.17
CA ASP A 166 13.74 -2.83 -1.93
C ASP A 166 14.60 -2.67 -0.66
N THR A 167 15.81 -2.13 -0.80
CA THR A 167 16.75 -1.94 0.33
C THR A 167 16.10 -1.13 1.45
N TYR A 168 15.32 -0.09 1.10
CA TYR A 168 14.61 0.73 2.08
C TYR A 168 13.71 -0.11 3.01
N TYR A 169 12.91 -1.00 2.43
CA TYR A 169 11.97 -1.84 3.17
C TYR A 169 12.69 -2.93 3.97
N LYS A 170 13.72 -3.58 3.37
CA LYS A 170 14.55 -4.58 4.06
C LYS A 170 15.25 -4.00 5.29
N THR A 171 15.91 -2.85 5.13
CA THR A 171 16.56 -2.14 6.23
C THR A 171 15.55 -1.74 7.31
N ALA A 172 14.34 -1.32 6.93
CA ALA A 172 13.31 -0.96 7.89
C ALA A 172 12.89 -2.14 8.77
N ILE A 173 12.77 -3.34 8.19
CA ILE A 173 12.46 -4.58 8.91
C ILE A 173 13.62 -4.99 9.82
N GLU A 174 14.86 -4.90 9.34
CA GLU A 174 16.05 -5.24 10.14
C GLU A 174 16.16 -4.36 11.39
N LYS A 175 15.86 -3.07 11.27
CA LYS A 175 15.85 -2.10 12.37
C LYS A 175 14.71 -2.31 13.38
N MET A 176 13.72 -3.15 13.09
CA MET A 176 12.64 -3.49 14.04
C MET A 176 13.04 -4.56 15.06
N LYS A 177 14.13 -5.29 14.80
CA LYS A 177 14.65 -6.36 15.67
C LYS A 177 15.49 -5.78 16.79
#